data_AF-H1VWJ4-F1
#
_entry.id   AF-H1VWJ4-F1
#
_cell.length_a   1.000
_cell.length_b   1.000
_cell.length_c   1.000
_cell.angle_alpha   90.00
_cell.angle_beta   90.00
_cell.angle_gamma   90.00
#
_symmetry.space_group_name_H-M   'P 1'
#
loop_
_entity.id
_entity.type
_entity.pdbx_description
1 polymer ?
#
loop_
_entity_poly.entity_id
_entity_poly.type
_entity_poly.pdbx_seq_one_letter_code
_entity_poly.pdbx_strand_id
1 'polypeptide(L)'
;MFADTTEEETPRAEQPAFSRQTSSGRVPSRPVPEMKVTAADEPSYPTSTFPEPSCRSRKASVASTTDPGYVHMNMAELVGRYRLDSRVDGSGEGSPYSTQGIALSFNDLPSRAQHVILNELMRQNSKDTAVLFTTLPVPTEGTCHDEQASVQYLSDIEVLCHELPPVMLVLSNNMTVTVGL
;
A
#
# COMPACT_ATOMS: atom_id res chain seq x y z
N MET A 1 40.07 41.00 39.52
CA MET A 1 40.66 40.19 38.44
C MET A 1 40.03 38.82 38.56
N PHE A 2 39.19 38.47 37.60
CA PHE A 2 38.28 37.32 37.66
C PHE A 2 39.02 36.03 37.27
N ALA A 3 38.63 34.94 37.92
CA ALA A 3 39.22 33.62 37.86
C ALA A 3 38.97 32.91 36.51
N ASP A 4 39.92 32.03 36.16
CA ASP A 4 39.92 31.10 35.03
C ASP A 4 38.61 30.31 34.90
N THR A 5 38.02 30.33 33.71
CA THR A 5 36.98 29.39 33.28
C THR A 5 37.64 28.25 32.55
N THR A 6 37.68 27.07 33.19
CA THR A 6 38.00 25.79 32.57
C THR A 6 36.85 25.35 31.68
N GLU A 7 37.15 25.10 30.40
CA GLU A 7 36.23 24.50 29.42
C GLU A 7 36.04 23.01 29.76
N GLU A 8 34.79 22.58 29.94
CA GLU A 8 34.42 21.17 30.09
C GLU A 8 33.80 20.68 28.78
N GLU A 9 34.57 19.86 28.07
CA GLU A 9 34.22 19.27 26.78
C GLU A 9 33.27 18.08 27.01
N THR A 10 32.08 18.11 26.40
CA THR A 10 31.07 17.04 26.51
C THR A 10 31.43 15.88 25.58
N PRO A 11 31.49 14.62 26.06
CA PRO A 11 31.82 13.50 25.17
C PRO A 11 30.63 13.13 24.28
N ARG A 12 30.89 13.15 22.98
CA ARG A 12 30.03 12.67 21.88
C ARG A 12 29.68 11.20 22.13
N ALA A 13 28.39 10.87 22.13
CA ALA A 13 27.92 9.49 22.20
C ALA A 13 28.36 8.72 20.94
N GLU A 14 29.35 7.85 21.07
CA GLU A 14 29.76 6.91 20.03
C GLU A 14 28.66 5.85 19.84
N GLN A 15 28.15 5.74 18.60
CA GLN A 15 27.22 4.69 18.22
C GLN A 15 27.93 3.32 18.30
N PRO A 16 27.33 2.28 18.90
CA PRO A 16 27.96 0.97 18.95
C PRO A 16 28.10 0.39 17.54
N ALA A 17 29.32 -0.04 17.20
CA ALA A 17 29.64 -0.68 15.94
C ALA A 17 28.86 -2.00 15.79
N PHE A 18 28.06 -2.11 14.72
CA PHE A 18 27.34 -3.33 14.38
C PHE A 18 28.33 -4.48 14.13
N SER A 19 28.35 -5.43 15.06
CA SER A 19 29.07 -6.70 14.93
C SER A 19 28.42 -7.54 13.83
N ARG A 20 29.07 -7.64 12.67
CA ARG A 20 28.70 -8.58 11.60
C ARG A 20 29.09 -9.99 12.03
N GLN A 21 28.26 -10.63 12.84
CA GLN A 21 28.38 -12.08 13.04
C GLN A 21 27.85 -12.81 11.81
N THR A 22 28.78 -13.33 11.01
CA THR A 22 28.51 -14.26 9.91
C THR A 22 28.23 -15.65 10.50
N SER A 23 26.96 -16.03 10.62
CA SER A 23 26.60 -17.42 10.90
C SER A 23 26.62 -18.21 9.59
N SER A 24 27.74 -18.90 9.35
CA SER A 24 27.82 -19.99 8.38
C SER A 24 27.00 -21.17 8.90
N GLY A 25 25.67 -21.06 8.78
CA GLY A 25 24.72 -22.13 9.06
C GLY A 25 24.56 -23.02 7.83
N ARG A 26 25.20 -24.18 7.85
CA ARG A 26 25.12 -25.22 6.82
C ARG A 26 23.68 -25.74 6.73
N VAL A 27 22.88 -25.20 5.81
CA VAL A 27 21.54 -25.71 5.48
C VAL A 27 21.65 -27.13 4.89
N PRO A 28 21.01 -28.16 5.46
CA PRO A 28 20.86 -29.44 4.78
C PRO A 28 19.80 -29.28 3.67
N SER A 29 20.25 -29.05 2.45
CA SER A 29 19.42 -29.08 1.25
C SER A 29 18.85 -30.49 1.07
N ARG A 30 17.54 -30.65 1.32
CA ARG A 30 16.82 -31.83 0.83
C ARG A 30 16.63 -31.66 -0.69
N PRO A 31 17.02 -32.64 -1.51
CA PRO A 31 16.89 -32.55 -2.96
C PRO A 31 15.42 -32.53 -3.38
N VAL A 32 15.12 -31.66 -4.34
CA VAL A 32 13.82 -31.54 -5.00
C VAL A 32 13.52 -32.84 -5.77
N PRO A 33 12.32 -33.43 -5.67
CA PRO A 33 11.95 -34.60 -6.46
C PRO A 33 11.96 -34.30 -7.96
N GLU A 34 12.65 -35.12 -8.74
CA GLU A 34 12.74 -34.99 -10.20
C GLU A 34 11.38 -35.24 -10.87
N MET A 35 10.96 -34.30 -11.72
CA MET A 35 9.77 -34.44 -12.56
C MET A 35 10.10 -35.27 -13.79
N LYS A 36 9.66 -36.53 -13.81
CA LYS A 36 9.77 -37.42 -14.97
C LYS A 36 8.69 -37.07 -16.00
N VAL A 37 9.04 -36.24 -16.98
CA VAL A 37 8.25 -36.07 -18.21
C VAL A 37 8.56 -37.24 -19.13
N THR A 38 7.56 -38.05 -19.45
CA THR A 38 7.65 -39.09 -20.47
C THR A 38 7.87 -38.44 -21.84
N ALA A 39 9.02 -38.70 -22.44
CA ALA A 39 9.30 -38.40 -23.84
C ALA A 39 8.41 -39.26 -24.74
N ALA A 40 7.59 -38.62 -25.56
CA ALA A 40 6.97 -39.22 -26.73
C ALA A 40 7.27 -38.31 -27.93
N ASP A 41 8.05 -38.86 -28.85
CA ASP A 41 8.37 -38.47 -30.23
C ASP A 41 8.10 -37.04 -30.72
N GLU A 42 9.20 -36.36 -31.04
CA GLU A 42 9.34 -35.33 -32.09
C GLU A 42 8.94 -35.92 -33.47
N PRO A 43 8.42 -35.15 -34.45
CA PRO A 43 9.18 -34.02 -35.01
C PRO A 43 8.39 -32.80 -35.53
N SER A 44 9.15 -31.73 -35.76
CA SER A 44 8.98 -30.71 -36.81
C SER A 44 8.54 -29.32 -36.32
N TYR A 45 9.54 -28.47 -36.07
CA TYR A 45 9.46 -27.01 -36.11
C TYR A 45 8.77 -26.50 -37.40
N PRO A 46 8.20 -25.30 -37.37
CA PRO A 46 9.04 -24.19 -37.79
C PRO A 46 9.04 -23.02 -36.80
N THR A 47 10.24 -22.49 -36.60
CA THR A 47 10.54 -21.18 -36.02
C THR A 47 9.63 -20.09 -36.60
N SER A 48 8.89 -19.39 -35.75
CA SER A 48 8.23 -18.13 -36.10
C SER A 48 8.36 -17.13 -34.95
N THR A 49 9.52 -16.49 -34.92
CA THR A 49 9.78 -15.07 -34.68
C THR A 49 8.77 -14.29 -33.82
N PHE A 50 9.23 -13.88 -32.64
CA PHE A 50 8.64 -12.80 -31.84
C PHE A 50 8.53 -11.51 -32.68
N PRO A 51 7.35 -10.86 -32.80
CA PRO A 51 7.29 -9.52 -33.36
C PRO A 51 7.75 -8.50 -32.31
N GLU A 52 8.86 -7.84 -32.61
CA GLU A 52 9.36 -6.65 -31.92
C GLU A 52 8.36 -5.48 -32.10
N PRO A 53 7.91 -4.79 -31.03
CA PRO A 53 7.11 -3.59 -31.21
C PRO A 53 8.02 -2.45 -31.68
N SER A 54 7.86 -2.06 -32.95
CA SER A 54 8.54 -0.88 -33.50
C SER A 54 8.11 0.38 -32.73
N CYS A 55 9.03 0.96 -31.95
CA CYS A 55 8.86 2.30 -31.37
C CYS A 55 8.89 3.35 -32.49
N ARG A 56 7.74 3.64 -33.09
CA ARG A 56 7.62 4.71 -34.09
C ARG A 56 7.02 5.96 -33.45
N SER A 57 7.93 6.79 -32.93
CA SER A 57 7.65 8.18 -32.55
C SER A 57 7.10 8.95 -33.76
N ARG A 58 5.86 9.41 -33.69
CA ARG A 58 5.34 10.50 -34.51
C ARG A 58 4.59 11.49 -33.63
N LYS A 59 5.13 12.71 -33.60
CA LYS A 59 4.53 13.89 -32.99
C LYS A 59 3.26 14.29 -33.73
N ALA A 60 2.31 14.77 -32.92
CA ALA A 60 1.29 15.78 -33.17
C ALA A 60 0.39 15.64 -34.41
N SER A 61 -0.89 15.37 -34.13
CA SER A 61 -1.99 16.10 -34.78
C SER A 61 -3.23 16.10 -33.89
N VAL A 62 -3.68 17.32 -33.65
CA VAL A 62 -4.93 17.78 -33.06
C VAL A 62 -6.19 17.25 -33.76
N ALA A 63 -7.31 17.38 -33.05
CA ALA A 63 -8.72 17.39 -33.47
C ALA A 63 -9.55 16.14 -33.10
N SER A 64 -10.24 16.30 -31.96
CA SER A 64 -11.68 16.08 -31.73
C SER A 64 -12.44 15.10 -32.62
N THR A 65 -13.06 14.09 -31.98
CA THR A 65 -14.52 13.84 -32.02
C THR A 65 -14.89 12.73 -31.03
N THR A 66 -15.83 13.05 -30.13
CA THR A 66 -16.85 12.16 -29.51
C THR A 66 -16.43 10.84 -28.85
N ASP A 67 -16.50 10.89 -27.51
CA ASP A 67 -16.88 9.87 -26.50
C ASP A 67 -17.24 8.45 -26.97
N PRO A 68 -16.66 7.43 -26.30
CA PRO A 68 -17.47 6.74 -25.29
C PRO A 68 -16.73 6.45 -23.97
N GLY A 69 -17.28 6.94 -22.87
CA GLY A 69 -17.52 6.15 -21.66
C GLY A 69 -16.38 5.97 -20.65
N TYR A 70 -15.37 6.82 -20.63
CA TYR A 70 -14.39 6.84 -19.52
C TYR A 70 -14.51 8.13 -18.73
N VAL A 71 -15.11 8.04 -17.54
CA VAL A 71 -15.11 9.14 -16.57
C VAL A 71 -13.67 9.33 -16.07
N HIS A 72 -12.94 10.24 -16.72
CA HIS A 72 -11.63 10.67 -16.28
C HIS A 72 -11.79 11.48 -14.98
N MET A 73 -11.75 10.78 -13.84
CA MET A 73 -11.79 11.42 -12.53
C MET A 73 -10.43 12.10 -12.27
N ASN A 74 -10.37 13.40 -12.55
CA ASN A 74 -9.22 14.22 -12.16
C ASN A 74 -9.24 14.41 -10.64
N MET A 75 -8.44 13.60 -9.94
CA MET A 75 -8.32 13.60 -8.49
C MET A 75 -7.94 14.99 -7.94
N ALA A 76 -7.12 15.77 -8.65
CA ALA A 76 -6.73 17.10 -8.23
C ALA A 76 -7.90 18.09 -8.27
N GLU A 77 -8.82 17.94 -9.22
CA GLU A 77 -10.02 18.77 -9.31
C GLU A 77 -11.03 18.43 -8.20
N LEU A 78 -11.20 17.15 -7.87
CA LEU A 78 -12.05 16.73 -6.74
C LEU A 78 -11.56 17.33 -5.41
N VAL A 79 -10.26 17.24 -5.12
CA VAL A 79 -9.67 17.80 -3.89
C VAL A 79 -9.82 19.33 -3.86
N GLY A 80 -9.75 19.99 -5.02
CA GLY A 80 -10.01 21.42 -5.16
C GLY A 80 -11.43 21.83 -4.77
N ARG A 81 -12.44 21.03 -5.15
CA ARG A 81 -13.86 21.29 -4.83
C ARG A 81 -14.12 21.18 -3.32
N TYR A 82 -13.59 20.15 -2.65
CA TYR A 82 -13.70 20.01 -1.20
C TYR A 82 -13.06 21.17 -0.43
N ARG A 83 -12.01 21.80 -0.97
CA ARG A 83 -11.33 22.94 -0.33
C ARG A 83 -12.07 24.27 -0.52
N LEU A 84 -12.86 24.41 -1.60
CA LEU A 84 -13.58 25.64 -1.91
C LEU A 84 -14.91 25.76 -1.13
N ASP A 85 -15.55 24.62 -0.82
CA ASP A 85 -16.80 24.57 -0.01
C ASP A 85 -16.62 25.02 1.44
N SER A 86 -15.38 25.13 1.94
CA SER A 86 -15.12 25.60 3.31
C SER A 86 -15.23 27.12 3.48
N ARG A 87 -15.58 27.88 2.44
CA ARG A 87 -15.55 29.37 2.45
C ARG A 87 -16.80 30.07 1.90
N VAL A 88 -17.98 29.45 1.95
CA VAL A 88 -19.23 30.15 1.63
C VAL A 88 -20.07 30.31 2.90
N ASP A 89 -20.10 31.56 3.37
CA ASP A 89 -20.94 32.04 4.47
C ASP A 89 -22.26 32.57 3.89
N GLY A 90 -23.39 32.17 4.48
CA GLY A 90 -24.68 32.86 4.35
C GLY A 90 -25.62 32.46 3.20
N SER A 91 -26.81 31.97 3.60
CA SER A 91 -28.10 32.00 2.86
C SER A 91 -28.44 30.80 1.96
N GLY A 92 -29.02 29.78 2.59
CA GLY A 92 -30.31 29.21 2.22
C GLY A 92 -30.46 28.55 0.85
N GLU A 93 -30.12 27.27 0.76
CA GLU A 93 -31.02 26.19 0.31
C GLU A 93 -30.30 24.87 0.61
N GLY A 94 -30.71 24.19 1.69
CA GLY A 94 -30.09 22.92 2.05
C GLY A 94 -30.28 21.94 0.90
N SER A 95 -29.17 21.44 0.35
CA SER A 95 -29.22 20.35 -0.63
C SER A 95 -30.12 19.22 -0.10
N PRO A 96 -31.06 18.69 -0.91
CA PRO A 96 -31.91 17.56 -0.49
C PRO A 96 -31.10 16.28 -0.24
N TYR A 97 -29.81 16.29 -0.56
CA TYR A 97 -28.84 15.24 -0.21
C TYR A 97 -28.06 15.55 1.06
N SER A 98 -28.62 16.36 1.97
CA SER A 98 -28.06 16.54 3.30
C SER A 98 -28.10 15.20 4.05
N THR A 99 -26.98 14.47 4.01
CA THR A 99 -26.75 13.26 4.82
C THR A 99 -26.60 13.58 6.30
N GLN A 100 -26.94 14.80 6.74
CA GLN A 100 -26.81 15.34 8.11
C GLN A 100 -27.75 14.67 9.14
N GLY A 101 -28.27 13.48 8.87
CA GLY A 101 -29.20 12.78 9.75
C GLY A 101 -28.97 11.28 9.92
N ILE A 102 -28.01 10.67 9.20
CA ILE A 102 -27.68 9.25 9.37
C ILE A 102 -26.44 9.17 10.25
N ALA A 103 -26.61 8.68 11.47
CA ALA A 103 -25.50 8.34 12.34
C ALA A 103 -24.79 7.09 11.76
N LEU A 104 -23.85 7.31 10.84
CA LEU A 104 -23.03 6.25 10.29
C LEU A 104 -21.94 5.89 11.31
N SER A 105 -21.94 4.64 11.77
CA SER A 105 -20.81 4.10 12.52
C SER A 105 -19.72 3.67 11.55
N PHE A 106 -18.46 3.65 12.01
CA PHE A 106 -17.34 3.11 11.23
C PHE A 106 -17.64 1.69 10.71
N ASN A 107 -18.30 0.86 11.52
CA ASN A 107 -18.62 -0.52 11.16
C ASN A 107 -19.70 -0.64 10.08
N ASP A 108 -20.50 0.40 9.85
CA ASP A 108 -21.57 0.40 8.84
C ASP A 108 -21.05 0.83 7.45
N LEU A 109 -19.79 1.26 7.38
CA LEU A 109 -19.17 1.70 6.14
C LEU A 109 -18.69 0.50 5.31
N PRO A 110 -18.65 0.63 3.97
CA PRO A 110 -17.96 -0.34 3.13
C PRO A 110 -16.49 -0.54 3.56
N SER A 111 -15.96 -1.76 3.42
CA SER A 111 -14.58 -2.12 3.82
C SER A 111 -13.53 -1.14 3.30
N ARG A 112 -13.66 -0.74 2.03
CA ARG A 112 -12.74 0.20 1.40
C ARG A 112 -12.77 1.58 2.05
N ALA A 113 -13.92 2.07 2.49
CA ALA A 113 -14.02 3.33 3.23
C ALA A 113 -13.38 3.20 4.62
N GLN A 114 -13.57 2.06 5.28
CA GLN A 114 -12.90 1.77 6.56
C GLN A 114 -11.36 1.78 6.41
N HIS A 115 -10.82 1.17 5.34
CA HIS A 115 -9.38 1.20 5.06
C HIS A 115 -8.83 2.60 4.86
N VAL A 116 -9.56 3.49 4.17
CA VAL A 116 -9.13 4.90 3.99
C VAL A 116 -9.08 5.63 5.34
N ILE A 117 -10.10 5.45 6.19
CA ILE A 117 -10.12 6.07 7.52
C ILE A 117 -8.95 5.56 8.37
N LEU A 118 -8.71 4.25 8.37
CA LEU A 118 -7.59 3.65 9.10
C LEU A 118 -6.24 4.13 8.55
N ASN A 119 -6.08 4.18 7.22
CA ASN A 119 -4.86 4.68 6.59
C ASN A 119 -4.57 6.12 7.03
N GLU A 120 -5.57 6.99 7.01
CA GLU A 120 -5.41 8.38 7.43
C GLU A 120 -5.01 8.48 8.91
N LEU A 121 -5.63 7.69 9.79
CA LEU A 121 -5.24 7.63 11.20
C LEU A 121 -3.81 7.11 11.38
N MET A 122 -3.42 6.07 10.65
CA MET A 122 -2.05 5.56 10.68
C MET A 122 -1.06 6.62 10.20
N ARG A 123 -1.33 7.29 9.07
CA ARG A 123 -0.48 8.37 8.53
C ARG A 123 -0.34 9.54 9.48
N GLN A 124 -1.40 9.94 10.17
CA GLN A 124 -1.35 11.05 11.13
C GLN A 124 -0.48 10.73 12.35
N ASN A 125 -0.48 9.48 12.81
CA ASN A 125 0.16 9.09 14.08
C ASN A 125 1.52 8.39 13.90
N SER A 126 1.91 8.01 12.68
CA SER A 126 3.13 7.21 12.43
C SER A 126 4.19 7.90 11.56
N LYS A 127 4.09 9.22 11.33
CA LYS A 127 5.00 9.96 10.44
C LYS A 127 6.49 9.81 10.75
N ASP A 128 6.85 9.71 12.02
CA ASP A 128 8.24 9.64 12.51
C ASP A 128 8.58 8.26 13.08
N THR A 129 7.97 7.20 12.53
CA THR A 129 8.24 5.82 12.94
C THR A 129 9.07 5.10 11.89
N ALA A 130 10.00 4.26 12.34
CA ALA A 130 10.85 3.48 11.42
C ALA A 130 10.07 2.34 10.74
N VAL A 131 9.13 1.71 11.46
CA VAL A 131 8.32 0.58 11.00
C VAL A 131 6.95 0.66 11.69
N LEU A 132 5.90 0.32 10.95
CA LEU A 132 4.54 0.17 11.47
C LEU A 132 4.14 -1.30 11.49
N PHE A 133 3.61 -1.77 12.62
CA PHE A 133 3.01 -3.10 12.74
C PHE A 133 1.49 -2.95 12.83
N THR A 134 0.77 -3.66 11.97
CA THR A 134 -0.70 -3.68 12.03
C THR A 134 -1.22 -5.06 11.66
N THR A 135 -2.47 -5.34 12.02
CA THR A 135 -3.12 -6.61 11.69
C THR A 135 -3.47 -6.65 10.21
N LEU A 136 -3.19 -7.77 9.57
CA LEU A 136 -3.65 -8.02 8.20
C LEU A 136 -5.17 -8.22 8.19
N PRO A 137 -5.94 -7.44 7.41
CA PRO A 137 -7.36 -7.72 7.19
C PRO A 137 -7.57 -9.14 6.67
N VAL A 138 -8.46 -9.89 7.32
CA VAL A 138 -8.75 -11.26 6.91
C VAL A 138 -9.53 -11.23 5.59
N PRO A 139 -9.05 -11.92 4.53
CA PRO A 139 -9.80 -12.00 3.28
C PRO A 139 -11.09 -12.79 3.48
N THR A 140 -12.09 -12.54 2.64
CA THR A 140 -13.30 -13.37 2.60
C THR A 140 -12.94 -14.82 2.26
N GLU A 141 -13.71 -15.77 2.79
CA GLU A 141 -13.48 -17.19 2.46
C GLU A 141 -13.60 -17.44 0.96
N GLY A 142 -12.69 -18.23 0.41
CA GLY A 142 -12.66 -18.54 -1.01
C GLY A 142 -12.08 -17.46 -1.92
N THR A 143 -11.60 -16.31 -1.39
CA THR A 143 -10.92 -15.27 -2.19
C THR A 143 -9.82 -15.85 -3.08
N CYS A 144 -9.07 -16.86 -2.62
CA CYS A 144 -8.00 -17.50 -3.40
C CYS A 144 -8.47 -18.32 -4.61
N HIS A 145 -9.76 -18.66 -4.70
CA HIS A 145 -10.32 -19.41 -5.83
C HIS A 145 -10.83 -18.50 -6.95
N ASP A 146 -10.99 -17.20 -6.68
CA ASP A 146 -11.41 -16.19 -7.65
C ASP A 146 -10.31 -15.14 -7.83
N GLU A 147 -9.82 -15.02 -9.05
CA GLU A 147 -8.80 -14.04 -9.43
C GLU A 147 -9.30 -12.61 -9.18
N GLN A 148 -10.57 -12.32 -9.51
CA GLN A 148 -11.11 -10.97 -9.33
C GLN A 148 -11.20 -10.59 -7.86
N ALA A 149 -11.71 -11.49 -7.01
CA ALA A 149 -11.72 -11.30 -5.56
C ALA A 149 -10.31 -11.15 -4.99
N SER A 150 -9.33 -11.91 -5.48
CA SER A 150 -7.93 -11.80 -5.06
C SER A 150 -7.32 -10.44 -5.41
N VAL A 151 -7.53 -9.96 -6.65
CA VAL A 151 -7.07 -8.64 -7.09
C VAL A 151 -7.74 -7.52 -6.29
N GLN A 152 -9.04 -7.65 -6.01
CA GLN A 152 -9.77 -6.67 -5.20
C GLN A 152 -9.24 -6.63 -3.77
N TYR A 153 -9.00 -7.78 -3.15
CA TYR A 153 -8.40 -7.85 -1.81
C TYR A 153 -7.02 -7.17 -1.78
N LEU A 154 -6.14 -7.47 -2.73
CA LEU A 154 -4.82 -6.82 -2.82
C LEU A 154 -4.92 -5.31 -3.02
N SER A 155 -5.87 -4.86 -3.85
CA SER A 155 -6.14 -3.43 -4.06
C SER A 155 -6.60 -2.73 -2.78
N ASP A 156 -7.43 -3.40 -1.98
CA ASP A 156 -7.90 -2.89 -0.69
C ASP A 156 -6.75 -2.80 0.34
N ILE A 157 -5.82 -3.77 0.34
CA ILE A 157 -4.60 -3.72 1.16
C ILE A 157 -3.66 -2.58 0.73
N GLU A 158 -3.55 -2.32 -0.57
CA GLU A 158 -2.78 -1.18 -1.10
C GLU A 158 -3.34 0.16 -0.60
N VAL A 159 -4.67 0.32 -0.61
CA VAL A 159 -5.35 1.50 -0.05
C VAL A 159 -5.05 1.65 1.44
N LEU A 160 -5.11 0.56 2.20
CA LEU A 160 -4.81 0.57 3.63
C LEU A 160 -3.37 1.00 3.93
N CYS A 161 -2.41 0.59 3.08
CA CYS A 161 -0.97 0.81 3.31
C CYS A 161 -0.39 2.04 2.59
N HIS A 162 -1.22 2.82 1.91
CA HIS A 162 -0.79 3.94 1.08
C HIS A 162 -0.03 5.02 1.88
N GLU A 163 1.13 5.45 1.37
CA GLU A 163 1.98 6.49 2.00
C GLU A 163 2.28 6.29 3.50
N LEU A 164 2.49 5.05 3.91
CA LEU A 164 2.95 4.70 5.26
C LEU A 164 4.46 4.42 5.29
N PRO A 165 5.10 4.54 6.47
CA PRO A 165 6.43 3.96 6.70
C PRO A 165 6.40 2.44 6.44
N PRO A 166 7.54 1.74 6.35
CA PRO A 166 7.58 0.29 6.14
C PRO A 166 6.59 -0.46 7.05
N VAL A 167 5.63 -1.16 6.45
CA VAL A 167 4.54 -1.83 7.18
C VAL A 167 4.79 -3.33 7.24
N MET A 168 4.69 -3.91 8.44
CA MET A 168 4.59 -5.35 8.64
C MET A 168 3.15 -5.70 9.00
N LEU A 169 2.47 -6.41 8.09
CA LEU A 169 1.12 -6.93 8.29
C LEU A 169 1.18 -8.28 8.98
N VAL A 170 0.54 -8.40 10.15
CA VAL A 170 0.56 -9.62 10.97
C VAL A 170 -0.81 -10.29 10.92
N LEU A 171 -0.82 -11.56 10.51
CA LEU A 171 -1.96 -12.45 10.62
C LEU A 171 -1.59 -13.62 11.52
N SER A 172 -2.41 -13.86 12.54
CA SER A 172 -2.27 -15.02 13.43
C SER A 172 -3.56 -15.80 13.44
N ASN A 173 -3.47 -17.13 13.36
CA ASN A 173 -4.64 -17.99 13.47
C ASN A 173 -5.26 -17.96 14.89
N ASN A 174 -4.45 -17.62 15.90
CA ASN A 174 -4.87 -17.54 17.29
C ASN A 174 -4.42 -16.21 17.92
N MET A 175 -5.31 -15.53 18.64
CA MET A 175 -4.97 -14.37 19.45
C MET A 175 -4.28 -14.84 20.74
N THR A 176 -3.04 -14.40 20.98
CA THR A 176 -2.34 -14.67 22.24
C THR A 176 -2.08 -13.35 22.95
N VAL A 177 -2.57 -13.19 24.17
CA VAL A 177 -2.33 -12.01 25.00
C VAL A 177 -1.31 -12.38 26.08
N THR A 178 -0.12 -11.79 26.01
CA THR A 178 0.91 -11.94 27.05
C THR A 178 0.95 -10.68 27.91
N VAL A 179 0.75 -10.84 29.21
CA VAL A 179 0.96 -9.77 30.19
C VAL A 179 2.35 -9.92 30.79
N GLY A 180 3.17 -8.87 30.69
CA GLY A 180 4.37 -8.73 31.51
C GLY A 180 3.97 -8.05 32.80
N LEU A 181 4.15 -8.73 33.94
CA LEU A 181 3.97 -8.15 35.27
C LEU A 181 5.24 -7.42 35.70
#